data_AF-A0A223KVP1-F1
#
_entry.id   AF-A0A223KVP1-F1
#
_cell.length_a   1.000
_cell.length_b   1.000
_cell.length_c   1.000
_cell.angle_alpha   90.00
_cell.angle_beta   90.00
_cell.angle_gamma   90.00
#
_symmetry.space_group_name_H-M   'P 1'
#
loop_
_entity.id
_entity.type
_entity.pdbx_description
1 polymer ?
#
loop_
_entity_poly.entity_id
_entity_poly.type
_entity_poly.pdbx_seq_one_letter_code
_entity_poly.pdbx_strand_id
1 'polypeptide(L)'
;MKKLIMIFSIVFILTGCNSDLKASVESLQSEVTQSQSALDEKSNEITELKQQIKDLENLLDEKDDQIIELEENSSETLEQELLDTKQQLVEKDKEIRSLQSEIKELLPYKETVTAAQEEQKEAAENRDSPIVIEITDFGAGASNVLMRVEGELKNISDLTLRSIELRATFKDANGNIIDSSTSYAGSGGLQPNALTKFSTSVRYDARIENVLVELVNYRTE
;
A
#
# COMPACT_ATOMS: atom_id res chain seq x y z
N MET A 1 15.45 -127.19 45.25
CA MET A 1 14.30 -126.45 44.66
C MET A 1 14.09 -125.04 45.23
N LYS A 2 13.90 -124.83 46.55
CA LYS A 2 13.61 -123.49 47.12
C LYS A 2 14.62 -122.37 46.76
N LYS A 3 15.93 -122.63 46.82
CA LYS A 3 16.96 -121.64 46.44
C LYS A 3 16.88 -121.19 44.97
N LEU A 4 16.55 -122.11 44.05
CA LEU A 4 16.48 -121.81 42.62
C LEU A 4 15.26 -120.93 42.31
N ILE A 5 14.11 -121.22 42.93
CA ILE A 5 12.88 -120.40 42.81
C ILE A 5 13.13 -118.97 43.33
N MET A 6 13.83 -118.84 44.47
CA MET A 6 14.17 -117.54 45.04
C MET A 6 15.07 -116.71 44.11
N ILE A 7 16.08 -117.33 43.49
CA ILE A 7 16.96 -116.66 42.52
C ILE A 7 16.16 -116.18 41.30
N PHE A 8 15.27 -117.02 40.75
CA PHE A 8 14.41 -116.63 39.63
C PHE A 8 13.48 -115.46 39.98
N SER A 9 12.86 -115.46 41.16
CA SER A 9 12.04 -114.31 41.61
C SER A 9 12.87 -113.03 41.72
N ILE A 10 14.08 -113.08 42.28
CA ILE A 10 14.95 -111.91 42.41
C ILE A 10 15.35 -111.38 41.03
N VAL A 11 15.75 -112.27 40.11
CA VAL A 11 16.11 -111.89 38.74
C VAL A 11 14.92 -111.25 38.01
N PHE A 12 13.72 -111.81 38.15
CA PHE A 12 12.51 -111.26 37.54
C PHE A 12 12.20 -109.84 38.06
N ILE A 13 12.26 -109.63 39.37
CA ILE A 13 12.06 -108.31 40.00
C ILE A 13 13.12 -107.31 39.52
N LEU A 14 14.40 -107.71 39.52
CA LEU A 14 15.50 -106.84 39.06
C LEU A 14 15.34 -106.45 37.59
N THR A 15 14.88 -107.38 36.74
CA THR A 15 14.65 -107.10 35.32
C THR A 15 13.53 -106.09 35.12
N GLY A 16 12.43 -106.21 35.88
CA GLY A 16 11.32 -105.25 35.86
C GLY A 16 11.74 -103.87 36.38
N CYS A 17 12.45 -103.80 37.51
CA CYS A 17 12.98 -102.52 38.01
C CYS A 17 13.91 -101.84 36.99
N ASN A 18 14.72 -102.61 36.26
CA ASN A 18 15.63 -102.05 35.25
C ASN A 18 14.87 -101.52 34.02
N SER A 19 13.78 -102.18 33.59
CA SER A 19 12.95 -101.66 32.51
C SER A 19 12.23 -100.37 32.89
N ASP A 20 11.71 -100.27 34.12
CA ASP A 20 11.04 -99.06 34.61
C ASP A 20 12.02 -97.89 34.73
N LEU A 21 13.23 -98.17 35.24
CA LEU A 21 14.29 -97.18 35.33
C LEU A 21 14.68 -96.66 33.95
N LYS A 22 14.81 -97.55 32.96
CA LYS A 22 15.12 -97.18 31.58
C LYS A 22 14.03 -96.29 30.96
N ALA A 23 12.76 -96.65 31.14
CA ALA A 23 11.64 -95.84 30.65
C ALA A 23 11.62 -94.45 31.31
N SER A 24 11.92 -94.37 32.60
CA SER A 24 12.02 -93.08 33.31
C SER A 24 13.18 -92.23 32.80
N VAL A 25 14.34 -92.83 32.48
CA VAL A 25 15.48 -92.13 31.88
C VAL A 25 15.14 -91.59 30.50
N GLU A 26 14.50 -92.38 29.64
CA GLU A 26 14.07 -91.95 28.30
C GLU A 26 13.06 -90.79 28.38
N SER A 27 12.12 -90.85 29.33
CA SER A 27 11.17 -89.76 29.58
C SER A 27 11.88 -88.47 30.00
N LEU A 28 12.81 -88.55 30.96
CA LEU A 28 13.57 -87.39 31.42
C LEU A 28 14.45 -86.80 30.30
N GLN A 29 15.04 -87.63 29.45
CA GLN A 29 15.81 -87.16 28.29
C GLN A 29 14.94 -86.38 27.29
N SER A 30 13.71 -86.85 27.05
CA SER A 30 12.75 -86.13 26.20
C SER A 30 12.39 -84.77 26.80
N GLU A 31 12.12 -84.71 28.10
CA GLU A 31 11.76 -83.47 28.81
C GLU A 31 12.92 -82.46 28.83
N VAL A 32 14.16 -82.94 29.03
CA VAL A 32 15.37 -82.12 28.93
C VAL A 32 15.54 -81.55 27.52
N THR A 33 15.31 -82.37 26.49
CA THR A 33 15.43 -81.92 25.09
C THR A 33 14.38 -80.86 24.76
N GLN A 34 13.14 -81.06 25.22
CA GLN A 34 12.07 -80.07 25.03
C GLN A 34 12.37 -78.76 25.75
N SER A 35 12.88 -78.84 26.99
CA SER A 35 13.26 -77.66 27.77
C SER A 35 14.41 -76.89 27.12
N GLN A 36 15.39 -77.60 26.53
CA GLN A 36 16.50 -76.97 25.81
C GLN A 36 16.02 -76.20 24.58
N SER A 37 15.15 -76.79 23.76
CA SER A 37 14.59 -76.12 22.58
C SER A 37 13.80 -74.85 22.96
N ALA A 38 13.01 -74.91 24.05
CA ALA A 38 12.27 -73.75 24.54
C ALA A 38 13.20 -72.64 25.08
N LEU A 39 14.32 -73.03 25.71
CA LEU A 39 15.34 -72.10 26.18
C LEU A 39 16.02 -71.39 25.01
N ASP A 40 16.35 -72.13 23.95
CA ASP A 40 16.99 -71.58 22.75
C ASP A 40 16.06 -70.59 22.03
N GLU A 41 14.76 -70.92 21.90
CA GLU A 41 13.75 -70.02 21.35
C GLU A 41 13.63 -68.73 22.16
N LYS A 42 13.55 -68.84 23.49
CA LYS A 42 13.49 -67.66 24.37
C LYS A 42 14.79 -66.84 24.34
N SER A 43 15.94 -67.48 24.19
CA SER A 43 17.21 -66.77 24.04
C SER A 43 17.26 -65.94 22.76
N ASN A 44 16.69 -66.46 21.67
CA ASN A 44 16.59 -65.71 20.41
C ASN A 44 15.63 -64.51 20.55
N GLU A 45 14.46 -64.71 21.15
CA GLU A 45 13.49 -63.64 21.41
C GLU A 45 14.09 -62.52 22.27
N ILE A 46 14.86 -62.86 23.31
CA ILE A 46 15.58 -61.88 24.14
C ILE A 46 16.59 -61.09 23.30
N THR A 47 17.25 -61.73 22.34
CA THR A 47 18.24 -61.07 21.48
C THR A 47 17.58 -60.07 20.54
N GLU A 48 16.45 -60.44 19.95
CA GLU A 48 15.66 -59.55 19.10
C GLU A 48 15.09 -58.35 19.88
N LEU A 49 14.51 -58.61 21.06
CA LEU A 49 13.99 -57.54 21.92
C LEU A 49 15.08 -56.57 22.36
N LYS A 50 16.29 -57.05 22.67
CA LYS A 50 17.44 -56.19 22.99
C LYS A 50 17.82 -55.29 21.82
N GLN A 51 17.78 -55.82 20.60
CA GLN A 51 18.07 -55.00 19.42
C GLN A 51 17.00 -53.94 19.21
N GLN A 52 15.72 -54.29 19.35
CA GLN A 52 14.62 -53.33 19.25
C GLN A 52 14.71 -52.22 20.30
N ILE A 53 15.06 -52.56 21.55
CA ILE A 53 15.28 -51.57 22.62
C ILE A 53 16.37 -50.58 22.20
N LYS A 54 17.51 -51.09 21.70
CA LYS A 54 18.62 -50.25 21.26
C LYS A 54 18.23 -49.32 20.11
N ASP A 55 17.44 -49.81 19.16
CA ASP A 55 16.98 -49.00 18.03
C ASP A 55 16.02 -47.89 18.50
N LEU A 56 15.15 -48.20 19.47
CA LEU A 56 14.25 -47.23 20.09
C LEU A 56 15.00 -46.18 20.92
N GLU A 57 16.05 -46.58 21.65
CA GLU A 57 16.93 -45.66 22.39
C GLU A 57 17.58 -44.65 21.44
N ASN A 58 18.17 -45.12 20.33
CA ASN A 58 18.78 -44.21 19.34
C ASN A 58 17.75 -43.25 18.72
N LEU A 59 16.54 -43.73 18.45
CA LEU A 59 15.47 -42.89 17.90
C LEU A 59 15.03 -41.82 18.91
N LEU A 60 14.98 -42.16 20.20
CA LEU A 60 14.65 -41.22 21.25
C LEU A 60 15.71 -40.11 21.33
N ASP A 61 17.00 -40.47 21.31
CA ASP A 61 18.09 -39.50 21.30
C ASP A 61 18.00 -38.55 20.09
N GLU A 62 17.73 -39.08 18.89
CA GLU A 62 17.55 -38.24 17.69
C GLU A 62 16.35 -37.30 17.81
N LYS A 63 15.27 -37.73 18.48
CA LYS A 63 14.11 -36.88 18.71
C LYS A 63 14.35 -35.82 19.77
N ASP A 64 15.11 -36.13 20.81
CA ASP A 64 15.52 -35.16 21.82
C ASP A 64 16.39 -34.06 21.19
N ASP A 65 17.34 -34.43 20.33
CA ASP A 65 18.16 -33.46 19.57
C ASP A 65 17.29 -32.54 18.68
N GLN A 66 16.30 -33.11 17.98
CA GLN A 66 15.36 -32.33 17.15
C GLN A 66 14.50 -31.37 18.00
N ILE A 67 14.10 -31.79 19.20
CA ILE A 67 13.33 -30.92 20.11
C ILE A 67 14.19 -29.73 20.55
N ILE A 68 15.44 -29.98 20.95
CA ILE A 68 16.37 -28.91 21.37
C ILE A 68 16.56 -27.90 20.24
N GLU A 69 16.84 -28.37 19.01
CA GLU A 69 17.03 -27.49 17.86
C GLU A 69 15.79 -26.64 17.55
N LEU A 70 14.59 -27.23 17.65
CA LEU A 70 13.35 -26.51 17.42
C LEU A 70 13.06 -25.46 18.51
N GLU A 71 13.32 -25.80 19.77
CA GLU A 71 13.13 -24.89 20.90
C GLU A 71 14.08 -23.68 20.80
N GLU A 72 15.36 -23.92 20.52
CA GLU A 72 16.36 -22.86 20.36
C GLU A 72 16.03 -21.93 19.19
N ASN A 73 15.82 -22.50 18.00
CA ASN A 73 15.57 -21.71 16.79
C ASN A 73 14.27 -20.89 16.88
N SER A 74 13.20 -21.47 17.44
CA SER A 74 11.91 -20.78 17.54
C SER A 74 11.96 -19.66 18.56
N SER A 75 12.59 -19.88 19.73
CA SER A 75 12.64 -18.87 20.78
C SER A 75 13.48 -17.67 20.37
N GLU A 76 14.69 -17.90 19.86
CA GLU A 76 15.62 -16.81 19.51
C GLU A 76 15.09 -15.96 18.35
N THR A 77 14.60 -16.62 17.29
CA THR A 77 14.09 -15.92 16.09
C THR A 77 12.88 -15.04 16.44
N LEU A 78 11.90 -15.60 17.17
CA LEU A 78 10.69 -14.87 17.53
C LEU A 78 10.98 -13.72 18.50
N GLU A 79 11.90 -13.90 19.44
CA GLU A 79 12.31 -12.84 20.36
C GLU A 79 12.98 -11.68 19.63
N GLN A 80 13.85 -11.98 18.66
CA GLN A 80 14.53 -10.96 17.86
C GLN A 80 13.55 -10.19 16.97
N GLU A 81 12.66 -10.90 16.25
CA GLU A 81 11.63 -10.25 15.42
C GLU A 81 10.69 -9.35 16.24
N LEU A 82 10.32 -9.79 17.46
CA LEU A 82 9.52 -9.01 18.38
C LEU A 82 10.26 -7.74 18.84
N LEU A 83 11.57 -7.84 19.12
CA LEU A 83 12.39 -6.71 19.52
C LEU A 83 12.50 -5.68 18.40
N ASP A 84 12.78 -6.12 17.18
CA ASP A 84 12.91 -5.25 16.00
C ASP A 84 11.59 -4.55 15.69
N THR A 85 10.47 -5.28 15.74
CA THR A 85 9.13 -4.72 15.52
C THR A 85 8.80 -3.65 16.57
N LYS A 86 9.13 -3.89 17.84
CA LYS A 86 8.95 -2.90 18.92
C LYS A 86 9.77 -1.64 18.68
N GLN A 87 11.01 -1.77 18.21
CA GLN A 87 11.85 -0.61 17.91
C GLN A 87 11.28 0.21 16.75
N GLN A 88 10.83 -0.45 15.68
CA GLN A 88 10.20 0.22 14.54
C GLN A 88 8.94 0.97 14.96
N LEU A 89 8.12 0.39 15.83
CA LEU A 89 6.92 1.05 16.37
C LEU A 89 7.28 2.34 17.12
N VAL A 90 8.31 2.31 17.97
CA VAL A 90 8.77 3.49 18.72
C VAL A 90 9.24 4.60 17.79
N GLU A 91 9.98 4.27 16.72
CA GLU A 91 10.42 5.27 15.74
C GLU A 91 9.25 5.85 14.95
N LYS A 92 8.29 5.01 14.55
CA LYS A 92 7.07 5.48 13.87
C LYS A 92 6.23 6.39 14.77
N ASP A 93 6.13 6.08 16.06
CA ASP A 93 5.44 6.95 17.02
C ASP A 93 6.13 8.32 17.17
N LYS A 94 7.46 8.37 17.12
CA LYS A 94 8.21 9.65 17.12
C LYS A 94 7.91 10.45 15.86
N GLU A 95 7.92 9.80 14.69
CA GLU A 95 7.61 10.42 13.40
C GLU A 95 6.19 11.00 13.39
N ILE A 96 5.21 10.24 13.88
CA ILE A 96 3.82 10.69 14.01
C ILE A 96 3.73 11.93 14.89
N ARG A 97 4.40 11.94 16.05
CA ARG A 97 4.40 13.13 16.95
C ARG A 97 5.02 14.35 16.29
N SER A 98 6.09 14.18 15.52
CA SER A 98 6.74 15.27 14.78
C SER A 98 5.79 15.86 13.74
N LEU A 99 5.18 15.02 12.91
CA LEU A 99 4.24 15.45 11.88
C LEU A 99 2.98 16.10 12.48
N GLN A 100 2.49 15.60 13.61
CA GLN A 100 1.38 16.21 14.34
C GLN A 100 1.73 17.63 14.84
N SER A 101 2.98 17.85 15.28
CA SER A 101 3.45 19.19 15.66
C SER A 101 3.51 20.13 14.45
N GLU A 102 4.07 19.66 13.34
CA GLU A 102 4.18 20.45 12.10
C GLU A 102 2.81 20.85 11.55
N ILE A 103 1.86 19.91 11.52
CA ILE A 103 0.47 20.20 11.12
C ILE A 103 -0.13 21.30 12.01
N LYS A 104 0.06 21.19 13.33
CA LYS A 104 -0.44 22.17 14.30
C LYS A 104 0.12 23.56 14.06
N GLU A 105 1.39 23.66 13.67
CA GLU A 105 2.05 24.93 13.36
C GLU A 105 1.59 25.53 12.02
N LEU A 106 1.29 24.70 11.01
CA LEU A 106 0.91 25.16 9.66
C LEU A 106 -0.56 25.60 9.53
N LEU A 107 -1.47 25.06 10.35
CA LEU A 107 -2.90 25.41 10.35
C LEU A 107 -3.16 26.94 10.37
N PRO A 108 -2.59 27.74 11.30
CA PRO A 108 -2.84 29.18 11.33
C PRO A 108 -2.30 29.92 10.09
N TYR A 109 -1.22 29.44 9.47
CA TYR A 109 -0.71 30.05 8.24
C TYR A 109 -1.66 29.83 7.07
N LYS A 110 -2.34 28.68 7.00
CA LYS A 110 -3.34 28.43 5.96
C LYS A 110 -4.52 29.40 6.06
N GLU A 111 -5.02 29.63 7.27
CA GLU A 111 -6.15 30.55 7.51
C GLU A 111 -5.81 31.99 7.13
N THR A 112 -4.63 32.46 7.52
CA THR A 112 -4.17 33.83 7.18
C THR A 112 -3.92 34.04 5.69
N VAL A 113 -3.34 33.04 5.00
CA VAL A 113 -3.14 33.12 3.54
C VAL A 113 -4.47 33.13 2.80
N THR A 114 -5.44 32.34 3.25
CA THR A 114 -6.78 32.31 2.63
C THR A 114 -7.47 33.66 2.76
N ALA A 115 -7.45 34.26 3.96
CA ALA A 115 -8.01 35.59 4.19
C ALA A 115 -7.32 36.67 3.33
N ALA A 116 -5.98 36.65 3.24
CA ALA A 116 -5.24 37.59 2.41
C ALA A 116 -5.53 37.44 0.90
N GLN A 117 -5.83 36.22 0.44
CA GLN A 117 -6.25 35.97 -0.95
C GLN A 117 -7.65 36.50 -1.24
N GLU A 118 -8.58 36.38 -0.29
CA GLU A 118 -9.92 36.95 -0.40
C GLU A 118 -9.87 38.49 -0.44
N GLU A 119 -9.08 39.12 0.43
CA GLU A 119 -8.84 40.57 0.42
C GLU A 119 -8.22 41.05 -0.91
N GLN A 120 -7.25 40.32 -1.46
CA GLN A 120 -6.66 40.66 -2.76
C GLN A 120 -7.63 40.49 -3.93
N LYS A 121 -8.53 39.50 -3.86
CA LYS A 121 -9.55 39.27 -4.88
C LYS A 121 -10.60 40.37 -4.86
N GLU A 122 -11.08 40.77 -3.68
CA GLU A 122 -11.97 41.92 -3.53
C GLU A 122 -11.30 43.21 -4.00
N ALA A 123 -10.03 43.44 -3.68
CA ALA A 123 -9.28 44.60 -4.17
C ALA A 123 -9.07 44.60 -5.69
N ALA A 124 -9.01 43.44 -6.34
CA ALA A 124 -8.90 43.31 -7.79
C ALA A 124 -10.24 43.54 -8.52
N GLU A 125 -11.35 43.10 -7.93
CA GLU A 125 -12.71 43.30 -8.47
C GLU A 125 -13.22 44.73 -8.22
N ASN A 126 -12.75 45.40 -7.17
CA ASN A 126 -13.20 46.74 -6.77
C ASN A 126 -12.29 47.89 -7.28
N ARG A 127 -11.44 47.64 -8.29
CA ARG A 127 -10.75 48.72 -9.00
C ARG A 127 -11.79 49.42 -9.87
N ASP A 128 -12.41 50.47 -9.32
CA ASP A 128 -13.34 51.34 -10.03
C ASP A 128 -12.68 51.77 -11.35
N SER A 129 -13.12 51.17 -12.46
CA SER A 129 -12.52 51.43 -13.77
C SER A 129 -12.72 52.92 -14.05
N PRO A 130 -11.67 53.70 -14.38
CA PRO A 130 -11.82 55.13 -14.60
C PRO A 130 -12.64 55.44 -15.87
N ILE A 131 -13.00 54.41 -16.64
CA ILE A 131 -13.84 54.53 -17.81
C ILE A 131 -15.00 53.54 -17.78
N VAL A 132 -16.11 53.96 -18.38
CA VAL A 132 -17.22 53.09 -18.80
C VAL A 132 -17.10 52.92 -20.31
N ILE A 133 -17.21 51.68 -20.79
CA ILE A 133 -17.14 51.32 -22.21
C ILE A 133 -18.51 50.84 -22.66
N GLU A 134 -19.01 51.37 -23.76
CA GLU A 134 -20.25 50.96 -24.41
C GLU A 134 -19.95 50.57 -25.86
N ILE A 135 -20.28 49.34 -26.24
CA ILE A 135 -20.17 48.88 -27.63
C ILE A 135 -21.40 49.38 -28.38
N THR A 136 -21.20 50.20 -29.40
CA THR A 136 -22.28 50.82 -30.17
C THR A 136 -22.56 50.09 -31.47
N ASP A 137 -21.55 49.42 -32.04
CA ASP A 137 -21.71 48.59 -33.23
C ASP A 137 -20.73 47.41 -33.22
N PHE A 138 -21.20 46.26 -33.65
CA PHE A 138 -20.40 45.05 -33.76
C PHE A 138 -20.95 44.16 -34.88
N GLY A 139 -20.10 43.86 -35.85
CA GLY A 139 -20.49 43.02 -36.96
C GLY A 139 -19.46 42.95 -38.08
N ALA A 140 -19.80 42.15 -39.09
CA ALA A 140 -18.98 42.04 -40.29
C ALA A 140 -19.06 43.33 -41.11
N GLY A 141 -17.91 43.85 -41.55
CA GLY A 141 -17.87 44.97 -42.49
C GLY A 141 -18.49 44.58 -43.85
N ALA A 142 -18.86 45.57 -44.66
CA ALA A 142 -19.62 45.38 -45.91
C ALA A 142 -19.00 44.38 -46.93
N SER A 143 -17.70 44.08 -46.83
CA SER A 143 -16.99 43.13 -47.68
C SER A 143 -16.75 41.76 -47.02
N ASN A 144 -17.21 41.53 -45.79
CA ASN A 144 -16.91 40.35 -44.97
C ASN A 144 -15.41 40.02 -44.85
N VAL A 145 -14.54 41.03 -44.99
CA VAL A 145 -13.08 40.88 -44.84
C VAL A 145 -12.65 41.07 -43.39
N LEU A 146 -13.36 41.94 -42.66
CA LEU A 146 -13.06 42.30 -41.28
C LEU A 146 -14.30 42.13 -40.41
N MET A 147 -14.09 41.61 -39.20
CA MET A 147 -15.04 41.73 -38.10
C MET A 147 -14.70 43.01 -37.33
N ARG A 148 -15.62 43.96 -37.26
CA ARG A 148 -15.38 45.28 -36.67
C ARG A 148 -16.19 45.45 -35.40
N VAL A 149 -15.57 46.11 -34.42
CA VAL A 149 -16.27 46.64 -33.24
C VAL A 149 -16.03 48.15 -33.19
N GLU A 150 -17.10 48.88 -32.91
CA GLU A 150 -17.09 50.29 -32.58
C GLU A 150 -17.75 50.48 -31.21
N GLY A 151 -17.28 51.48 -30.50
CA GLY A 151 -17.92 51.87 -29.26
C GLY A 151 -17.49 53.25 -28.80
N GLU A 152 -18.08 53.61 -27.68
CA GLU A 152 -17.81 54.82 -26.97
C GLU A 152 -17.22 54.47 -25.61
N LEU A 153 -16.33 55.31 -25.12
CA LEU A 153 -15.88 55.24 -23.75
C LEU A 153 -15.98 56.60 -23.10
N LYS A 154 -16.45 56.61 -21.85
CA LYS A 154 -16.61 57.80 -21.03
C LYS A 154 -15.63 57.73 -19.88
N ASN A 155 -14.84 58.79 -19.70
CA ASN A 155 -14.05 58.95 -18.48
C ASN A 155 -14.97 59.31 -17.31
N ILE A 156 -15.10 58.41 -16.34
CA ILE A 156 -15.88 58.64 -15.11
C ILE A 156 -15.00 59.08 -13.94
N SER A 157 -13.68 59.12 -14.11
CA SER A 157 -12.74 59.67 -13.13
C SER A 157 -12.69 61.20 -13.15
N ASP A 158 -12.04 61.77 -12.14
CA ASP A 158 -11.74 63.20 -12.00
C ASP A 158 -10.39 63.60 -12.62
N LEU A 159 -9.67 62.65 -13.23
CA LEU A 159 -8.36 62.86 -13.87
C LEU A 159 -8.48 62.92 -15.40
N THR A 160 -7.53 63.60 -16.05
CA THR A 160 -7.38 63.50 -17.51
C THR A 160 -6.66 62.20 -17.85
N LEU A 161 -7.29 61.34 -18.66
CA LEU A 161 -6.73 60.05 -19.07
C LEU A 161 -6.02 60.17 -20.42
N ARG A 162 -4.80 59.65 -20.53
CA ARG A 162 -4.00 59.61 -21.77
C ARG A 162 -3.63 58.18 -22.12
N SER A 163 -3.29 57.95 -23.40
CA SER A 163 -2.80 56.65 -23.88
C SER A 163 -3.72 55.49 -23.47
N ILE A 164 -5.03 55.69 -23.62
CA ILE A 164 -6.04 54.69 -23.23
C ILE A 164 -5.93 53.54 -24.22
N GLU A 165 -5.42 52.40 -23.73
CA GLU A 165 -5.27 51.18 -24.47
C GLU A 165 -6.45 50.26 -24.17
N LEU A 166 -7.14 49.85 -25.23
CA LEU A 166 -8.27 48.93 -25.18
C LEU A 166 -7.90 47.63 -25.88
N ARG A 167 -8.41 46.52 -25.36
CA ARG A 167 -8.35 45.23 -26.04
C ARG A 167 -9.75 44.75 -26.32
N ALA A 168 -10.03 44.51 -27.60
CA ALA A 168 -11.22 43.79 -28.04
C ALA A 168 -10.87 42.31 -28.18
N THR A 169 -11.61 41.46 -27.48
CA THR A 169 -11.48 40.00 -27.53
C THR A 169 -12.72 39.43 -28.20
N PHE A 170 -12.53 38.80 -29.35
CA PHE A 170 -13.59 38.22 -30.18
C PHE A 170 -13.74 36.74 -29.82
N LYS A 171 -14.97 36.33 -29.51
CA LYS A 171 -15.28 35.02 -28.93
C LYS A 171 -16.35 34.27 -29.72
N ASP A 172 -16.31 32.95 -29.62
CA ASP A 172 -17.40 32.08 -30.11
C ASP A 172 -18.62 32.10 -29.17
N ALA A 173 -19.67 31.36 -29.53
CA ALA A 173 -20.89 31.19 -28.74
C ALA A 173 -20.63 30.60 -27.33
N ASN A 174 -19.56 29.80 -27.17
CA ASN A 174 -19.20 29.14 -25.92
C ASN A 174 -18.27 29.99 -25.04
N GLY A 175 -17.89 31.18 -25.50
CA GLY A 175 -16.98 32.09 -24.81
C GLY A 175 -15.49 31.81 -25.03
N ASN A 176 -15.13 30.91 -25.95
CA ASN A 176 -13.73 30.67 -26.31
C ASN A 176 -13.19 31.83 -27.15
N ILE A 177 -11.94 32.21 -26.93
CA ILE A 177 -11.27 33.29 -27.67
C ILE A 177 -10.91 32.80 -29.07
N ILE A 178 -11.37 33.53 -30.09
CA ILE A 178 -11.03 33.28 -31.51
C ILE A 178 -9.88 34.18 -31.94
N ASP A 179 -9.98 35.48 -31.65
CA ASP A 179 -8.96 36.46 -31.99
C ASP A 179 -9.03 37.66 -31.03
N SER A 180 -8.01 38.52 -31.04
CA SER A 180 -8.00 39.74 -30.26
C SER A 180 -7.28 40.86 -30.99
N SER A 181 -7.71 42.09 -30.77
CA SER A 181 -7.07 43.27 -31.33
C SER A 181 -6.99 44.39 -30.30
N THR A 182 -5.86 45.08 -30.29
CA THR A 182 -5.62 46.24 -29.42
C THR A 182 -5.87 47.52 -30.21
N SER A 183 -6.51 48.50 -29.58
CA SER A 183 -6.71 49.83 -30.15
C SER A 183 -6.49 50.91 -29.08
N TYR A 184 -6.26 52.13 -29.55
CA TYR A 184 -6.02 53.28 -28.69
C TYR A 184 -7.13 54.30 -28.88
N ALA A 185 -7.56 54.90 -27.77
CA ALA A 185 -8.60 55.92 -27.74
C ALA A 185 -8.12 57.17 -27.00
N GLY A 186 -8.75 58.32 -27.27
CA GLY A 186 -8.45 59.57 -26.55
C GLY A 186 -7.02 60.09 -26.77
N SER A 187 -6.56 60.13 -28.02
CA SER A 187 -5.18 60.53 -28.41
C SER A 187 -4.72 61.91 -27.91
N GLY A 188 -5.65 62.79 -27.55
CA GLY A 188 -5.37 64.14 -27.01
C GLY A 188 -5.43 64.27 -25.48
N GLY A 189 -5.75 63.20 -24.75
CA GLY A 189 -6.15 63.26 -23.35
C GLY A 189 -7.66 63.41 -23.21
N LEU A 190 -8.28 62.48 -22.50
CA LEU A 190 -9.71 62.42 -22.27
C LEU A 190 -10.02 63.07 -20.91
N GLN A 191 -10.60 64.26 -20.96
CA GLN A 191 -10.97 65.03 -19.76
C GLN A 191 -12.01 64.28 -18.90
N PRO A 192 -12.12 64.61 -17.60
CA PRO A 192 -13.19 64.10 -16.74
C PRO A 192 -14.58 64.27 -17.39
N ASN A 193 -15.40 63.22 -17.33
CA ASN A 193 -16.73 63.14 -17.96
C ASN A 193 -16.78 63.26 -19.49
N ALA A 194 -15.64 63.41 -20.18
CA ALA A 194 -15.61 63.44 -21.62
C ALA A 194 -15.77 62.05 -22.23
N LEU A 195 -16.31 62.03 -23.45
CA LEU A 195 -16.55 60.83 -24.23
C LEU A 195 -15.65 60.83 -25.46
N THR A 196 -15.17 59.65 -25.84
CA THR A 196 -14.46 59.44 -27.10
C THR A 196 -14.86 58.12 -27.75
N LYS A 197 -14.65 58.03 -29.06
CA LYS A 197 -14.95 56.84 -29.84
C LYS A 197 -13.72 55.96 -29.97
N PHE A 198 -13.93 54.66 -30.00
CA PHE A 198 -12.91 53.70 -30.39
C PHE A 198 -13.45 52.81 -31.52
N SER A 199 -12.53 52.30 -32.31
CA SER A 199 -12.84 51.25 -33.27
C SER A 199 -11.64 50.33 -33.41
N THR A 200 -11.92 49.04 -33.58
CA THR A 200 -10.91 48.07 -33.97
C THR A 200 -11.55 46.94 -34.77
N SER A 201 -10.71 46.12 -35.38
CA SER A 201 -11.15 44.99 -36.18
C SER A 201 -10.13 43.87 -36.16
N VAL A 202 -10.64 42.66 -36.38
CA VAL A 202 -9.86 41.46 -36.70
C VAL A 202 -10.26 40.95 -38.08
N ARG A 203 -9.51 39.97 -38.61
CA ARG A 203 -9.94 39.29 -39.83
C ARG A 203 -11.29 38.61 -39.57
N TYR A 204 -12.21 38.72 -40.53
CA TYR A 204 -13.51 38.07 -40.41
C TYR A 204 -13.35 36.56 -40.21
N ASP A 205 -14.04 36.03 -39.20
CA ASP A 205 -14.21 34.60 -38.95
C ASP A 205 -15.68 34.38 -38.57
N ALA A 206 -16.37 33.49 -39.29
CA ALA A 206 -17.79 33.24 -39.11
C ALA A 206 -18.15 32.64 -37.74
N ARG A 207 -17.16 32.14 -36.99
CA ARG A 207 -17.35 31.62 -35.63
C ARG A 207 -17.45 32.72 -34.58
N ILE A 208 -17.09 33.96 -34.93
CA ILE A 208 -17.13 35.09 -34.00
C ILE A 208 -18.59 35.52 -33.83
N GLU A 209 -19.10 35.40 -32.61
CA GLU A 209 -20.47 35.76 -32.25
C GLU A 209 -20.53 36.84 -31.17
N ASN A 210 -19.48 36.97 -30.36
CA ASN A 210 -19.43 37.92 -29.25
C ASN A 210 -18.12 38.70 -29.24
N VAL A 211 -18.15 39.90 -28.68
CA VAL A 211 -16.95 40.70 -28.43
C VAL A 211 -16.98 41.27 -27.01
N LEU A 212 -15.85 41.21 -26.33
CA LEU A 212 -15.61 41.86 -25.04
C LEU A 212 -14.53 42.93 -25.23
N VAL A 213 -14.80 44.15 -24.82
CA VAL A 213 -13.82 45.25 -24.86
C VAL A 213 -13.48 45.65 -23.44
N GLU A 214 -12.18 45.63 -23.12
CA GLU A 214 -11.68 45.95 -21.78
C GLU A 214 -10.60 47.03 -21.85
N LEU A 215 -10.53 47.84 -20.80
CA LEU A 215 -9.40 48.71 -20.54
C LEU A 215 -8.17 47.86 -20.19
N VAL A 216 -7.10 48.00 -20.96
CA VAL A 216 -5.82 47.32 -20.68
C VAL A 216 -4.91 48.22 -19.88
N ASN A 217 -4.77 49.47 -20.32
CA ASN A 217 -3.84 50.41 -19.73
C ASN A 217 -4.27 51.86 -20.00
N TYR A 218 -3.82 52.78 -19.15
CA TYR A 218 -3.96 54.21 -19.34
C TYR A 218 -2.86 54.93 -18.56
N ARG A 219 -2.66 56.20 -18.89
CA ARG A 219 -1.83 57.14 -18.12
C ARG A 219 -2.71 58.26 -17.61
N THR A 220 -2.35 58.86 -16.49
CA THR A 220 -2.97 60.09 -15.99
C THR A 220 -1.99 61.24 -16.17
N GLU A 221 -2.51 62.46 -16.31
CA GLU A 221 -1.71 63.68 -16.11
C GLU A 221 -1.57 64.02 -14.62
#